data_AF-A0A4V2E2T3-F1
#
_entry.id   AF-A0A4V2E2T3-F1
#
_cell.length_a   1.000
_cell.length_b   1.000
_cell.length_c   1.000
_cell.angle_alpha   90.00
_cell.angle_beta   90.00
_cell.angle_gamma   90.00
#
_symmetry.space_group_name_H-M   'P 1'
#
loop_
_entity.id
_entity.type
_entity.pdbx_description
1 polymer ?
#
loop_
_entity_poly.entity_id
_entity_poly.type
_entity_poly.pdbx_seq_one_letter_code
_entity_poly.pdbx_strand_id
1 'polypeptide(L)' 'MNLKSKSFYNFAIAPGTRDHKGYFVQDGTYNLVRVEDTGWAFVCQDNHTCYYVDPENLSEVCDLEDYVLVIEE' A
#
# COMPACT_ATOMS: atom_id res chain seq x y z
N MET A 1 -24.87 -7.58 7.96
CA MET A 1 -24.38 -7.23 6.60
C MET A 1 -22.90 -7.62 6.50
N ASN A 2 -22.44 -8.10 5.35
CA ASN A 2 -21.03 -8.49 5.15
C ASN A 2 -20.16 -7.23 5.05
N LEU A 3 -19.54 -6.82 6.17
CA LEU A 3 -18.41 -5.91 6.11
C LEU A 3 -17.22 -6.73 5.61
N LYS A 4 -16.98 -6.74 4.29
CA LYS A 4 -15.64 -7.11 3.80
C LYS A 4 -14.73 -5.99 4.26
N SER A 5 -14.18 -6.11 5.47
CA SER A 5 -13.05 -5.31 5.93
C SER A 5 -11.87 -5.63 5.02
N LYS A 6 -11.86 -4.99 3.85
CA LYS A 6 -10.70 -5.01 2.97
C LYS A 6 -9.77 -3.99 3.60
N SER A 7 -9.07 -4.40 4.66
CA SER A 7 -7.95 -3.64 5.22
C SER A 7 -6.91 -3.55 4.12
N PHE A 8 -7.05 -2.53 3.29
CA PHE A 8 -6.00 -2.13 2.39
C PHE A 8 -5.06 -1.30 3.25
N TYR A 9 -3.92 -1.89 3.60
CA TYR A 9 -2.85 -1.13 4.19
C TYR A 9 -2.37 -0.14 3.13
N ASN A 10 -2.66 1.13 3.36
CA ASN A 10 -2.17 2.24 2.57
C ASN A 10 -0.71 2.49 2.94
N PHE A 11 0.18 2.44 1.96
CA PHE A 11 1.59 2.71 2.13
C PHE A 11 1.99 3.92 1.28
N ALA A 12 2.77 4.80 1.87
CA ALA A 12 3.48 5.85 1.15
C ALA A 12 4.76 5.26 0.57
N ILE A 13 5.02 5.57 -0.71
CA ILE A 13 6.28 5.24 -1.36
C ILE A 13 7.27 6.39 -1.14
N ALA A 14 8.47 6.07 -0.66
CA ALA A 14 9.52 7.06 -0.47
C ALA A 14 9.98 7.68 -1.81
N PRO A 15 10.32 8.97 -1.85
CA PRO A 15 10.89 9.59 -3.05
C PRO A 15 12.16 8.87 -3.50
N GLY A 16 12.27 8.60 -4.80
CA GLY A 16 13.43 7.90 -5.37
C GLY A 16 13.36 6.37 -5.33
N THR A 17 12.26 5.81 -4.81
CA THR A 17 11.97 4.37 -4.93
C THR A 17 11.96 3.95 -6.39
N ARG A 18 12.57 2.81 -6.67
CA ARG A 18 12.61 2.21 -8.01
C ARG A 18 11.84 0.90 -8.04
N ASP A 19 11.22 0.63 -9.18
CA ASP A 19 10.61 -0.66 -9.42
C ASP A 19 11.67 -1.74 -9.71
N HIS A 20 11.23 -3.00 -9.80
CA HIS A 20 12.12 -4.12 -10.14
C HIS A 20 12.84 -3.96 -11.49
N LYS A 21 12.39 -3.05 -12.37
CA LYS A 21 12.96 -2.76 -13.68
C LYS A 21 13.94 -1.57 -13.65
N GLY A 22 14.07 -0.90 -12.51
CA GLY A 22 14.92 0.26 -12.31
C GLY A 22 14.28 1.61 -12.67
N TYR A 23 12.98 1.66 -12.96
CA TYR A 23 12.26 2.91 -13.20
C TYR A 23 11.82 3.53 -11.88
N PHE A 24 11.80 4.86 -11.84
CA PHE A 24 11.28 5.57 -10.67
C PHE A 24 9.77 5.38 -10.55
N VAL A 25 9.33 5.04 -9.33
CA VAL A 25 7.92 5.02 -8.98
C VAL A 25 7.54 6.40 -8.46
N GLN A 26 6.35 6.86 -8.85
CA GLN A 26 5.82 8.15 -8.40
C GLN A 26 5.56 8.11 -6.89
N ASP A 27 5.86 9.21 -6.20
CA ASP A 27 5.48 9.38 -4.80
C ASP A 27 3.96 9.46 -4.65
N GLY A 28 3.43 8.81 -3.61
CA GLY A 28 2.00 8.77 -3.34
C GLY A 28 1.60 7.61 -2.45
N THR A 29 0.29 7.46 -2.26
CA THR A 29 -0.31 6.38 -1.48
C THR A 29 -0.65 5.21 -2.39
N TYR A 30 -0.18 4.03 -2.00
CA TYR A 30 -0.38 2.78 -2.71
C TYR A 30 -0.96 1.73 -1.77
N ASN A 31 -1.80 0.86 -2.31
CA ASN A 31 -2.29 -0.28 -1.56
C ASN A 31 -1.28 -1.41 -1.69
N LEU A 32 -0.83 -1.98 -0.57
CA LEU A 32 -0.06 -3.22 -0.61
C LEU A 32 -1.00 -4.38 -0.94
N VAL A 33 -0.73 -5.06 -2.05
CA VAL A 33 -1.53 -6.22 -2.48
C VAL A 33 -0.94 -7.51 -1.91
N ARG A 34 0.38 -7.67 -2.00
CA ARG A 34 1.12 -8.82 -1.45
C ARG A 34 2.62 -8.57 -1.44
N VAL A 35 3.35 -9.35 -0.65
CA VAL A 35 4.81 -9.46 -0.73
C VAL A 35 5.13 -10.83 -1.33
N GLU A 36 5.96 -10.85 -2.37
CA GLU A 36 6.39 -12.06 -3.07
C GLU A 36 7.55 -12.73 -2.32
N ASP A 37 7.66 -14.05 -2.43
CA ASP A 37 8.79 -14.83 -1.87
C ASP A 37 10.15 -14.42 -2.45
N THR A 38 10.14 -13.69 -3.57
CA THR A 38 11.32 -13.09 -4.21
C THR A 38 11.83 -11.84 -3.48
N GLY A 39 11.13 -11.36 -2.45
CA GLY A 39 11.50 -10.19 -1.67
C GLY A 39 10.88 -8.88 -2.16
N TRP A 40 10.02 -8.91 -3.18
CA TRP A 40 9.38 -7.71 -3.74
C TRP A 40 7.99 -7.46 -3.16
N ALA A 41 7.67 -6.21 -2.85
CA ALA A 41 6.32 -5.79 -2.52
C ALA A 41 5.54 -5.40 -3.78
N PHE A 42 4.40 -6.04 -4.01
CA PHE A 42 3.49 -5.69 -5.10
C PHE A 42 2.44 -4.71 -4.60
N VAL A 43 2.53 -3.47 -5.10
CA VAL A 43 1.72 -2.33 -4.67
C VAL A 43 0.93 -1.75 -5.83
N CYS A 44 -0.27 -1.23 -5.56
CA CYS A 44 -1.14 -0.66 -6.60
C CYS A 44 -1.74 0.70 -6.17
N GLN A 45 -1.64 1.69 -7.05
CA GLN A 45 -2.33 2.96 -6.95
C GLN A 45 -3.70 2.85 -7.61
N ASP A 46 -4.75 3.21 -6.86
CA ASP A 46 -6.15 3.20 -7.31
C ASP A 46 -6.59 1.90 -7.99
N ASN A 47 -5.93 0.78 -7.67
CA ASN A 47 -6.14 -0.54 -8.29
C ASN A 47 -5.98 -0.57 -9.83
N HIS A 48 -5.32 0.42 -10.42
CA HIS A 48 -5.09 0.51 -11.88
C HIS A 48 -3.61 0.43 -12.26
N THR A 49 -2.73 1.02 -11.45
CA THR A 49 -1.30 1.10 -11.76
C THR A 49 -0.51 0.40 -10.66
N CYS A 50 0.18 -0.68 -11.00
CA CYS A 50 0.87 -1.52 -10.02
C CYS A 50 2.36 -1.63 -10.29
N TYR A 51 3.12 -1.65 -9.21
CA TYR A 51 4.58 -1.71 -9.23
C TYR A 51 5.06 -2.81 -8.29
N TYR A 52 6.25 -3.34 -8.59
CA TYR A 52 7.00 -4.15 -7.65
C TYR A 52 8.11 -3.26 -7.09
N VAL A 53 8.05 -2.98 -5.80
CA VAL A 53 9.00 -2.10 -5.11
C VAL A 53 9.66 -2.82 -3.96
N ASP A 54 10.78 -2.27 -3.49
CA ASP A 54 11.43 -2.80 -2.29
C ASP A 54 10.52 -2.57 -1.07
N PRO A 55 10.17 -3.62 -0.30
CA PRO A 55 9.38 -3.46 0.92
C PRO A 55 9.99 -2.48 1.92
N GLU A 56 11.33 -2.31 1.92
CA GLU A 56 12.00 -1.37 2.82
C GLU A 56 11.73 0.10 2.46
N ASN A 57 11.23 0.37 1.26
CA ASN A 57 10.88 1.71 0.79
C ASN A 57 9.40 2.07 1.04
N LEU A 58 8.65 1.19 1.69
CA LEU A 58 7.25 1.40 2.05
C LEU A 58 7.13 1.92 3.48
N SER A 59 6.31 2.95 3.67
CA SER A 59 5.95 3.47 4.99
C SER A 59 4.44 3.37 5.18
N GLU A 60 3.99 2.73 6.25
CA GLU A 60 2.56 2.65 6.58
C GLU A 60 1.99 4.07 6.76
N VAL A 61 0.91 4.36 6.06
CA VAL A 61 0.12 5.56 6.27
C VAL A 61 -0.98 5.18 7.23
N CYS A 62 -0.81 5.57 8.50
CA CYS A 62 -1.90 5.51 9.47
C CYS A 62 -2.90 6.62 9.13
N ASP A 63 -3.91 6.29 8.33
CA ASP A 63 -5.10 7.13 8.21
C ASP A 63 -5.85 7.05 9.56
N LEU A 64 -5.71 8.07 10.40
CA LEU A 64 -6.41 8.22 11.68
C LEU A 64 -7.96 8.22 11.54
N GLU A 65 -8.49 8.14 10.32
CA GLU A 65 -9.91 8.12 10.00
C GLU A 65 -10.53 6.71 10.00
N ASP A 66 -9.74 5.61 10.01
CA ASP A 66 -10.28 4.24 10.09
C ASP A 66 -10.62 3.81 11.54
N TYR A 67 -10.35 4.68 12.54
CA TYR A 67 -10.72 4.46 13.94
C TYR A 67 -12.05 5.12 14.32
N VAL A 68 -13.05 5.11 13.43
CA VAL A 68 -14.44 5.34 13.87
C VAL A 68 -14.88 4.08 14.61
N LEU A 69 -14.65 4.06 15.92
CA LEU A 69 -15.29 3.13 16.85
C LEU A 69 -16.80 3.19 16.60
N VAL A 70 -17.36 2.18 15.96
CA VAL A 70 -18.81 1.88 16.05
C VAL A 70 -19.05 1.48 17.50
N ILE A 71 -19.28 2.49 18.35
CA ILE A 71 -19.99 2.31 19.61
C ILE A 71 -21.46 2.18 19.21
N GLU A 72 -21.94 0.95 18.99
CA GLU A 72 -23.38 0.71 18.91
C GLU A 72 -23.94 0.76 20.34
N GLU A 73 -24.93 1.64 20.60
CA GLU A 73 -25.86 1.52 21.73
C GLU A 73 -27.01 0.58 21.39
#